data_AF-A0A1Q5TIN1-F1
#
_entry.id   AF-A0A1Q5TIN1-F1
#
_cell.length_a   1.000
_cell.length_b   1.000
_cell.length_c   1.000
_cell.angle_alpha   90.00
_cell.angle_beta   90.00
_cell.angle_gamma   90.00
#
_symmetry.space_group_name_H-M   'P 1'
#
loop_
_entity.id
_entity.type
_entity.pdbx_description
1 polymer ?
#
loop_
_entity_poly.entity_id
_entity_poly.type
_entity_poly.pdbx_seq_one_letter_code
_entity_poly.pdbx_strand_id
1 'polypeptide(L)' 'MVDFSSHFLAPIGLPVSRLAVGGSHFGVSARRNNVMRIVSAALDFGVNFFDTADIYGKGESESESESESESESIAESY' A
#
# COMPACT_ATOMS: atom_id res chain seq x y z
N MET A 1 -12.39 0.93 23.52
CA MET A 1 -12.05 0.19 22.29
C MET A 1 -12.89 0.77 21.17
N VAL A 2 -12.29 1.26 20.09
CA VAL A 2 -13.04 1.82 18.95
C VAL A 2 -13.67 0.66 18.19
N ASP A 3 -14.99 0.71 17.97
CA ASP A 3 -15.70 -0.27 17.16
C ASP A 3 -15.53 0.07 15.68
N PHE A 4 -14.79 -0.76 14.95
CA PHE A 4 -14.62 -0.67 13.50
C PHE A 4 -15.70 -1.46 12.74
N SER A 5 -16.89 -1.65 13.32
CA SER A 5 -18.02 -2.33 12.69
C SER A 5 -18.15 -1.99 11.19
N SER A 6 -18.30 -3.06 10.40
CA SER A 6 -18.32 -3.04 8.95
C SER A 6 -19.29 -2.00 8.38
N HIS A 7 -18.80 -1.19 7.44
CA HIS A 7 -19.61 -0.33 6.59
C HIS A 7 -19.96 -1.09 5.31
N PHE A 8 -21.13 -0.84 4.70
CA PHE A 8 -21.49 -1.50 3.45
C PHE A 8 -21.21 -0.56 2.27
N LEU A 9 -20.41 -1.01 1.30
CA LEU A 9 -20.22 -0.28 0.04
C LEU A 9 -21.52 -0.33 -0.76
N ALA A 10 -22.19 0.82 -0.86
CA ALA A 10 -23.40 0.95 -1.64
C ALA A 10 -23.08 1.13 -3.14
N PRO A 11 -23.93 0.61 -4.04
CA PRO A 11 -25.14 -0.16 -3.77
C PRO A 11 -24.88 -1.68 -3.61
N ILE A 12 -23.66 -2.15 -3.84
CA ILE A 12 -23.34 -3.59 -3.96
C ILE A 12 -23.42 -4.37 -2.63
N GLY A 13 -23.47 -3.68 -1.49
CA GLY A 13 -23.65 -4.30 -0.17
C GLY A 13 -22.42 -5.05 0.33
N LEU A 14 -21.21 -4.76 -0.17
CA LEU A 14 -19.99 -5.41 0.27
C LEU A 14 -19.54 -4.83 1.64
N PRO A 15 -19.38 -5.63 2.70
CA PRO A 15 -18.91 -5.14 3.99
C PRO A 15 -17.41 -4.83 3.94
N VAL A 16 -17.06 -3.61 4.31
CA VAL A 16 -15.70 -3.09 4.38
C VAL A 16 -15.42 -2.42 5.71
N SER A 17 -14.15 -2.29 6.09
CA SER A 17 -13.70 -1.48 7.22
C SER A 17 -14.04 -0.01 6.97
N ARG A 18 -14.37 0.74 8.04
CA ARG A 18 -14.66 2.18 7.95
C ARG A 18 -13.46 3.02 7.50
N LEU A 19 -12.25 2.50 7.70
CA LEU A 19 -11.01 3.10 7.22
C LEU A 19 -10.45 2.25 6.08
N ALA A 20 -9.81 2.93 5.12
CA ALA A 20 -9.07 2.32 4.05
C ALA A 20 -7.59 2.71 4.12
N VAL A 21 -6.71 1.83 3.65
CA VAL A 21 -5.30 2.16 3.42
C VAL A 21 -5.14 2.61 1.98
N GLY A 22 -4.66 3.83 1.76
CA GLY A 22 -4.39 4.38 0.43
C GLY A 22 -2.98 4.06 -0.08
N GLY A 23 -2.90 3.57 -1.31
CA GLY A 23 -1.67 3.11 -1.96
C GLY A 23 -0.87 4.19 -2.70
N SER A 24 -1.27 5.46 -2.69
CA SER A 24 -0.62 6.52 -3.49
C SER A 24 0.89 6.71 -3.23
N HIS A 25 1.39 6.27 -2.08
CA HIS A 25 2.80 6.31 -1.70
C HIS A 25 3.55 4.98 -1.94
N PHE A 26 2.83 3.90 -2.25
CA PHE A 26 3.40 2.59 -2.50
C PHE A 26 4.18 2.60 -3.82
N GLY A 27 5.40 2.09 -3.79
CA GLY A 27 6.31 2.14 -4.93
C GLY A 27 7.00 3.50 -5.14
N VAL A 28 6.63 4.54 -4.36
CA VAL A 28 7.26 5.88 -4.42
C VAL A 28 8.16 6.12 -3.21
N SER A 29 7.58 6.41 -2.05
CA SER A 29 8.31 6.64 -0.79
C SER A 29 8.22 5.43 0.14
N ALA A 30 7.13 4.65 0.06
CA ALA A 30 7.02 3.36 0.71
C ALA A 30 7.51 2.26 -0.27
N ARG A 31 8.74 1.80 -0.05
CA ARG A 31 9.31 0.63 -0.76
C ARG A 31 8.70 -0.69 -0.24
N ARG A 32 8.91 -1.77 -0.98
CA ARG A 32 8.32 -3.12 -0.75
C ARG A 32 8.19 -3.50 0.73
N ASN A 33 9.29 -3.49 1.47
CA ASN A 33 9.31 -3.88 2.90
C ASN A 33 8.42 -2.98 3.77
N ASN A 34 8.38 -1.68 3.51
CA ASN A 34 7.51 -0.76 4.24
C ASN A 34 6.05 -0.96 3.86
N VAL A 35 5.75 -1.19 2.57
CA VAL A 35 4.39 -1.52 2.11
C VAL A 35 3.90 -2.79 2.81
N MET A 36 4.72 -3.86 2.82
CA MET A 36 4.36 -5.12 3.50
C MET A 36 4.10 -4.92 4.99
N ARG A 37 4.91 -4.09 5.68
CA ARG A 37 4.68 -3.76 7.09
C ARG A 37 3.40 -2.98 7.31
N ILE A 38 3.08 -2.02 6.44
CA ILE A 38 1.85 -1.22 6.51
C ILE A 38 0.62 -2.12 6.30
N VAL A 39 0.64 -2.96 5.25
CA VAL A 39 -0.46 -3.87 4.93
C VAL A 39 -0.65 -4.88 6.06
N SER A 40 0.43 -5.51 6.55
CA SER A 40 0.35 -6.46 7.66
C SER A 40 -0.25 -5.82 8.91
N ALA A 41 0.23 -4.63 9.30
CA ALA A 41 -0.31 -3.94 10.46
C ALA A 41 -1.80 -3.58 10.28
N ALA A 42 -2.20 -3.14 9.08
CA ALA A 42 -3.60 -2.83 8.80
C ALA A 42 -4.50 -4.07 8.95
N LEU A 43 -4.04 -5.22 8.45
CA LEU A 43 -4.73 -6.50 8.60
C LEU A 43 -4.85 -6.93 10.07
N ASP A 44 -3.79 -6.74 10.86
CA ASP A 44 -3.80 -7.03 12.31
C ASP A 44 -4.86 -6.21 13.07
N PHE A 45 -5.20 -5.01 12.56
CA PHE A 45 -6.27 -4.16 13.09
C PHE A 45 -7.65 -4.40 12.44
N GLY A 46 -7.77 -5.37 11.54
CA GLY A 46 -9.04 -5.72 10.88
C GLY A 46 -9.43 -4.82 9.71
N VAL A 47 -8.50 -4.05 9.14
CA VAL A 47 -8.74 -3.32 7.88
C VAL A 47 -8.83 -4.32 6.74
N ASN A 48 -9.86 -4.20 5.90
CA ASN A 48 -10.05 -5.03 4.72
C ASN A 48 -10.27 -4.22 3.43
N PHE A 49 -10.17 -2.88 3.52
CA PHE A 49 -10.38 -1.98 2.39
C PHE A 49 -9.06 -1.27 2.03
N PHE A 50 -8.61 -1.46 0.81
CA PHE A 50 -7.39 -0.90 0.28
C PHE A 50 -7.71 -0.15 -1.01
N ASP A 51 -7.23 1.09 -1.09
CA ASP A 51 -7.41 1.98 -2.25
C ASP A 51 -6.12 1.99 -3.08
N THR A 52 -6.24 1.79 -4.38
CA THR A 52 -5.14 1.84 -5.35
C THR A 52 -5.64 2.39 -6.67
N ALA A 53 -4.72 2.76 -7.56
CA ALA A 53 -5.01 3.18 -8.92
C ALA A 53 -3.83 2.84 -9.85
N ASP A 54 -4.14 2.63 -11.13
CA ASP A 54 -3.18 2.37 -12.21
C ASP A 54 -2.08 3.44 -12.33
N ILE A 55 -2.40 4.69 -12.01
CA ILE A 55 -1.47 5.81 -12.09
C ILE A 55 -0.63 6.00 -10.81
N TYR A 56 -1.03 5.39 -9.69
CA TYR A 56 -0.29 5.52 -8.42
C TYR A 56 1.07 4.85 -8.53
N GLY A 57 2.11 5.60 -8.12
CA GLY A 57 3.49 5.14 -8.27
C GLY A 57 3.90 4.81 -9.71
N LYS A 58 3.22 5.36 -10.73
CA LYS A 58 3.40 4.97 -12.14
C LYS A 58 3.12 3.47 -12.40
N GLY A 59 2.13 2.92 -11.70
CA GLY A 59 1.76 1.49 -11.75
C GLY A 59 2.39 0.66 -10.64
N GLU A 60 3.37 1.20 -9.91
CA GLU A 60 4.06 0.46 -8.84
C GLU A 60 3.22 0.23 -7.58
N SER A 61 2.10 0.95 -7.41
CA SER A 61 1.18 0.70 -6.29
C SER A 61 0.48 -0.66 -6.40
N GLU A 62 0.27 -1.14 -7.63
CA GLU A 62 -0.41 -2.40 -7.93
C GLU A 62 0.58 -3.54 -8.22
N SER A 63 1.89 -3.24 -8.29
CA SER A 63 2.92 -4.20 -8.67
C SER A 63 3.41 -5.03 -7.47
N GLU A 64 3.81 -6.27 -7.75
CA GLU A 64 4.51 -7.13 -6.77
C GLU A 64 6.03 -6.95 -6.81
N SER A 65 6.55 -6.25 -7.82
CA SER A 65 7.96 -6.32 -8.20
C SER A 65 8.84 -5.48 -7.28
N GLU A 66 9.83 -6.14 -6.69
CA GLU A 66 11.09 -5.49 -6.33
C GLU A 66 11.88 -5.26 -7.63
N SER A 67 12.24 -4.01 -7.92
CA SER A 67 13.32 -3.75 -8.88
C SER A 67 14.39 -2.85 -8.26
N GLU A 68 15.56 -3.50 -8.22
CA GLU A 68 16.95 -3.03 -8.20
C GLU A 68 17.46 -2.32 -6.93
N SER A 69 18.33 -3.08 -6.25
CA SER A 69 19.50 -2.60 -5.52
C SER A 69 20.04 -1.32 -6.12
N GLU A 70 20.21 -0.30 -5.28
CA GLU A 70 21.05 0.85 -5.61
C GLU A 70 22.40 0.33 -6.09
N SER A 71 22.67 0.49 -7.38
CA SER A 71 24.03 0.48 -7.87
C SER A 71 24.65 1.75 -7.31
N GLU A 72 25.43 1.63 -6.23
CA GLU A 72 26.40 2.67 -5.87
C GLU A 72 27.31 2.85 -7.10
N SER A 73 27.04 3.87 -7.92
CA SER A 73 28.06 4.37 -8.82
C SER A 73 29.09 5.09 -7.96
N ILE A 74 30.17 4.36 -7.62
CA ILE A 74 31.43 4.98 -7.23
C ILE A 74 31.85 5.87 -8.40
N ALA A 75 31.49 7.14 -8.33
CA ALA A 75 32.09 8.21 -9.12
C ALA A 75 33.14 8.92 -8.24
N GLU A 76 34.11 8.15 -7.75
CA GLU A 76 35.44 8.67 -7.42
C GLU A 76 36.46 7.95 -8.29
N SER A 77 36.71 8.53 -9.46
CA SER A 77 37.89 8.30 -10.27
C SER A 77 37.97 9.43 -11.30
N TYR A 78 38.51 10.58 -10.86
CA TYR A 78 39.58 11.38 -11.49
C TYR A 78 39.63 12.76 -10.81
#